data_AF-A0A8T4E8W2-F1
#
_entry.id   AF-A0A8T4E8W2-F1
#
_cell.length_a   1.000
_cell.length_b   1.000
_cell.length_c   1.000
_cell.angle_alpha   90.00
_cell.angle_beta   90.00
_cell.angle_gamma   90.00
#
_symmetry.space_group_name_H-M   'P 1'
#
loop_
_entity.id
_entity.type
_entity.pdbx_description
1 polymer ?
#
loop_
_entity_poly.entity_id
_entity_poly.type
_entity_poly.pdbx_seq_one_letter_code
_entity_poly.pdbx_strand_id
1 'polypeptide(L)'
;MGEDRECFRLNLGTRAKIIAIIMAVVALFTPYTFTRYFEPSDGIFVIWMSSLTWVHYSNVMPYFIFAPFLLLSYPINTLLRFWFVFEMYRCYTRKSTIRRALYIGVISELWQFSIMMYHLFNGLLYGMIQIADVPIPLLLIGGVIILKVVKPPKPLELWADENNESESTDDFLVG
;
A
#
# COMPACT_ATOMS: atom_id res chain seq x y z
N MET A 1 -0.98 -38.77 -10.32
CA MET A 1 -1.26 -37.42 -10.84
C MET A 1 -2.26 -36.60 -10.01
N GLY A 2 -2.98 -37.17 -9.03
CA GLY A 2 -3.87 -36.42 -8.11
C GLY A 2 -3.14 -35.74 -6.94
N GLU A 3 -2.22 -36.46 -6.29
CA GLU A 3 -1.51 -35.98 -5.08
C GLU A 3 -0.57 -34.78 -5.35
N ASP A 4 0.11 -34.75 -6.50
CA ASP A 4 0.99 -33.62 -6.87
C ASP A 4 0.20 -32.31 -7.05
N ARG A 5 -1.05 -32.40 -7.53
CA ARG A 5 -1.93 -31.22 -7.70
C ARG A 5 -2.42 -30.69 -6.37
N GLU A 6 -2.66 -31.55 -5.39
CA GLU A 6 -3.08 -31.14 -4.05
C GLU A 6 -1.93 -30.51 -3.26
N CYS A 7 -0.74 -31.12 -3.31
CA CYS A 7 0.46 -30.56 -2.67
C CYS A 7 0.83 -29.20 -3.27
N PHE A 8 0.76 -29.06 -4.60
CA PHE A 8 0.99 -27.77 -5.28
C PHE A 8 -0.05 -26.71 -4.87
N ARG A 9 -1.34 -27.07 -4.79
CA ARG A 9 -2.41 -26.16 -4.35
C ARG A 9 -2.25 -25.73 -2.87
N LEU A 10 -1.88 -26.65 -1.99
CA LEU A 10 -1.62 -26.37 -0.57
C LEU A 10 -0.45 -25.40 -0.39
N ASN A 11 0.62 -25.57 -1.17
CA ASN A 11 1.79 -24.69 -1.13
C ASN A 11 1.46 -23.29 -1.68
N LEU A 12 0.66 -23.20 -2.75
CA LEU A 12 0.20 -21.93 -3.33
C LEU A 12 -0.68 -21.13 -2.37
N GLY A 13 -1.64 -21.80 -1.72
CA GLY A 13 -2.53 -21.19 -0.75
C GLY A 13 -1.78 -20.68 0.49
N THR A 14 -0.81 -21.45 0.97
CA THR A 14 0.03 -21.06 2.12
C THR A 14 0.91 -19.85 1.78
N ARG A 15 1.55 -19.83 0.61
CA ARG A 15 2.34 -18.68 0.14
C ARG A 15 1.49 -17.41 0.00
N ALA A 16 0.31 -17.53 -0.62
CA ALA A 16 -0.60 -16.40 -0.78
C ALA A 16 -1.04 -15.83 0.58
N LYS A 17 -1.33 -16.69 1.57
CA LYS A 17 -1.66 -16.27 2.94
C LYS A 17 -0.51 -15.54 3.61
N ILE A 18 0.72 -16.06 3.51
CA ILE A 18 1.91 -15.41 4.08
C ILE A 18 2.10 -14.01 3.49
N ILE A 19 2.00 -13.87 2.17
CA ILE A 19 2.13 -12.58 1.50
C ILE A 19 1.02 -11.63 1.92
N ALA A 20 -0.21 -12.11 2.03
CA ALA A 20 -1.33 -11.30 2.51
C ALA A 20 -1.11 -10.81 3.96
N ILE A 21 -0.58 -11.67 4.83
CA ILE A 21 -0.23 -11.30 6.22
C ILE A 21 0.87 -10.25 6.24
N ILE A 22 1.96 -10.44 5.48
CA ILE A 22 3.03 -9.45 5.36
C ILE A 22 2.47 -8.11 4.88
N MET A 23 1.68 -8.13 3.81
CA MET A 23 1.05 -6.92 3.26
C MET A 23 0.06 -6.27 4.25
N ALA A 24 -0.66 -7.06 5.04
CA ALA A 24 -1.55 -6.53 6.09
C ALA A 24 -0.76 -5.84 7.20
N VAL A 25 0.35 -6.44 7.65
CA VAL A 25 1.26 -5.80 8.62
C VAL A 25 1.82 -4.50 8.06
N VAL A 26 2.28 -4.51 6.81
CA VAL A 26 2.73 -3.29 6.12
C VAL A 26 1.62 -2.25 6.07
N ALA A 27 0.38 -2.62 5.71
CA ALA A 27 -0.76 -1.69 5.66
C ALA A 27 -1.11 -1.09 7.03
N LEU A 28 -0.97 -1.86 8.11
CA LEU A 28 -1.29 -1.43 9.47
C LEU A 28 -0.23 -0.51 10.09
N PHE A 29 1.05 -0.70 9.75
CA PHE A 29 2.18 -0.04 10.40
C PHE A 29 2.89 1.00 9.53
N THR A 30 2.72 0.98 8.21
CA THR A 30 3.33 2.03 7.39
C THR A 30 2.60 3.35 7.59
N PRO A 31 3.34 4.46 7.79
CA PRO A 31 2.73 5.78 7.83
C PRO A 31 2.09 6.07 6.47
N TYR A 32 0.93 6.73 6.50
CA TYR A 32 0.19 7.17 5.32
C TYR A 32 0.16 8.70 5.19
N THR A 33 0.53 9.44 6.23
CA THR A 33 0.61 10.90 6.19
C THR A 33 1.73 11.38 7.09
N PHE A 34 2.47 12.37 6.59
CA PHE A 34 3.45 13.16 7.33
C PHE A 34 2.97 14.59 7.30
N THR A 35 2.53 15.10 8.45
CA THR A 35 2.05 16.46 8.62
C THR A 35 3.15 17.27 9.30
N ARG A 36 3.70 18.30 8.64
CA ARG A 36 4.56 19.29 9.29
C ARG A 36 3.74 20.52 9.67
N TYR A 37 3.81 20.92 10.94
CA TYR A 37 3.22 22.17 11.39
C TYR A 37 4.18 22.92 12.33
N PHE A 38 3.96 24.22 12.48
CA PHE A 38 4.70 25.05 13.41
C PHE A 38 3.93 25.14 14.71
N GLU A 39 4.53 24.71 15.82
CA GLU A 39 3.96 24.80 17.16
C GLU A 39 4.36 26.16 17.75
N PRO A 40 3.45 27.15 17.82
CA PRO A 40 3.80 28.52 18.19
C PRO A 40 4.22 28.64 19.65
N SER A 41 3.73 27.74 20.51
CA SER A 41 4.01 27.71 21.94
C SER A 41 5.48 27.35 22.22
N ASP A 42 6.01 26.36 21.52
CA ASP A 42 7.38 25.88 21.66
C ASP A 42 8.35 26.53 20.66
N GLY A 43 7.84 27.25 19.65
CA GLY A 43 8.63 27.92 18.63
C GLY A 43 9.37 26.96 17.68
N ILE A 44 8.92 25.70 17.59
CA ILE A 44 9.55 24.66 16.78
C ILE A 44 8.63 24.12 15.69
N PHE A 45 9.22 23.47 14.69
CA PHE A 45 8.46 22.67 13.74
C PHE A 45 8.29 21.25 14.26
N VAL A 46 7.05 20.80 14.32
CA VAL A 46 6.67 19.45 14.73
C VAL A 46 6.30 18.65 13.48
N ILE A 47 6.80 17.42 13.41
CA ILE A 47 6.40 16.40 12.44
C ILE A 47 5.41 15.49 13.14
N TRP A 48 4.25 15.34 12.53
CA TRP A 48 3.21 14.42 12.93
C TRP A 48 3.09 13.31 11.88
N MET A 49 3.47 12.10 12.25
CA MET A 49 3.37 10.92 11.39
C MET A 49 2.18 10.07 11.82
N SER A 50 1.32 9.72 10.88
CA SER A 50 0.13 8.90 11.16
C SER A 50 0.16 7.59 10.39
N SER A 51 -0.13 6.50 11.11
CA SER A 51 -0.41 5.17 10.59
C SER A 51 -1.78 4.68 11.09
N LEU A 52 -2.26 3.54 10.61
CA LEU A 52 -3.58 3.02 11.00
C LEU A 52 -3.63 2.57 12.46
N THR A 53 -2.48 2.25 13.05
CA THR A 53 -2.36 1.71 14.42
C THR A 53 -1.60 2.62 15.37
N TRP A 54 -0.86 3.59 14.84
CA TRP A 54 0.00 4.44 15.66
C TRP A 54 0.16 5.85 15.09
N VAL A 55 0.54 6.75 15.99
CA VAL A 55 0.86 8.14 15.69
C VAL A 55 2.17 8.51 16.38
N HIS A 56 3.03 9.23 15.68
CA HIS A 56 4.26 9.79 16.22
C HIS A 56 4.25 11.32 16.12
N TYR A 57 4.70 11.97 17.18
CA TYR A 57 4.93 13.41 17.22
C TYR A 57 6.40 13.68 17.53
N SER A 58 7.05 14.51 16.73
CA SER A 58 8.46 14.87 16.89
C SER A 58 8.68 16.14 17.72
N ASN A 59 7.81 16.43 18.69
CA ASN A 59 7.94 17.62 19.55
C ASN A 59 9.20 17.53 20.45
N VAL A 60 9.51 18.58 21.23
CA VAL A 60 10.64 18.68 22.18
C VAL A 60 10.79 17.40 23.01
N MET A 61 9.67 16.83 23.44
CA MET A 61 9.60 15.45 23.92
C MET A 61 8.87 14.60 22.88
N PRO A 62 9.59 13.83 22.04
CA PRO A 62 8.96 12.99 21.04
C PRO A 62 8.19 11.87 21.73
N TYR A 63 6.97 11.61 21.27
CA TYR A 63 6.15 10.53 21.81
C TYR A 63 5.49 9.71 20.72
N PHE A 64 5.10 8.50 21.10
CA PHE A 64 4.48 7.51 20.23
C PHE A 64 3.20 7.02 20.90
N ILE A 65 2.08 7.16 20.20
CA ILE A 65 0.78 6.69 20.66
C ILE A 65 0.40 5.49 19.83
N PHE A 66 0.19 4.35 20.49
CA PHE A 66 -0.45 3.19 19.87
C PHE A 66 -1.95 3.28 20.12
N ALA A 67 -2.71 3.62 19.07
CA ALA A 67 -4.15 3.82 19.15
C ALA A 67 -4.83 2.92 18.11
N PRO A 68 -5.12 1.66 18.45
CA PRO A 68 -5.61 0.66 17.49
C PRO A 68 -6.98 1.02 16.89
N PHE A 69 -7.73 1.93 17.51
CA PHE A 69 -9.02 2.40 17.01
C PHE A 69 -8.91 3.52 15.95
N LEU A 70 -7.70 4.02 15.63
CA LEU A 70 -7.48 5.02 14.57
C LEU A 70 -7.96 4.56 13.20
N LEU A 71 -7.95 3.25 12.94
CA LEU A 71 -8.52 2.67 11.72
C LEU A 71 -10.02 2.99 11.53
N LEU A 72 -10.75 3.28 12.62
CA LEU A 72 -12.15 3.71 12.58
C LEU A 72 -12.30 5.20 12.27
N SER A 73 -11.27 6.01 12.56
CA SER A 73 -11.26 7.44 12.26
C SER A 73 -11.08 7.72 10.76
N TYR A 74 -10.49 6.79 10.01
CA TYR A 74 -10.25 6.92 8.57
C TYR A 74 -10.77 5.69 7.79
N PRO A 75 -12.09 5.43 7.80
CA PRO A 75 -12.64 4.17 7.29
C PRO A 75 -12.38 3.95 5.80
N ILE A 76 -12.39 5.02 5.00
CA ILE A 76 -12.11 4.96 3.56
C ILE A 76 -10.65 4.56 3.30
N ASN A 77 -9.69 5.20 3.99
CA ASN A 77 -8.27 4.87 3.88
C ASN A 77 -8.00 3.42 4.30
N THR A 78 -8.53 3.03 5.46
CA THR A 78 -8.47 1.65 5.96
C THR A 78 -8.99 0.67 4.90
N LEU A 79 -10.17 0.92 4.35
CA LEU A 79 -10.79 0.06 3.33
C LEU A 79 -9.92 -0.05 2.07
N LEU A 80 -9.41 1.07 1.55
CA LEU A 80 -8.60 1.09 0.34
C LEU A 80 -7.27 0.33 0.53
N ARG A 81 -6.59 0.53 1.66
CA ARG A 81 -5.36 -0.20 1.99
C ARG A 81 -5.60 -1.70 2.07
N PHE A 82 -6.65 -2.13 2.78
CA PHE A 82 -6.99 -3.55 2.86
C PHE A 82 -7.50 -4.13 1.54
N TRP A 83 -8.11 -3.32 0.68
CA TRP A 83 -8.50 -3.76 -0.66
C TRP A 83 -7.26 -4.07 -1.51
N PHE A 84 -6.20 -3.27 -1.43
CA PHE A 84 -4.95 -3.60 -2.09
C PHE A 84 -4.32 -4.90 -1.55
N VAL A 85 -4.29 -5.10 -0.23
CA VAL A 85 -3.84 -6.36 0.39
C VAL A 85 -4.65 -7.56 -0.14
N PHE A 86 -5.97 -7.40 -0.24
CA PHE A 86 -6.86 -8.44 -0.76
C PHE A 86 -6.61 -8.75 -2.24
N GLU A 87 -6.34 -7.75 -3.07
CA GLU A 87 -6.04 -7.95 -4.48
C GLU A 87 -4.66 -8.56 -4.71
N MET A 88 -3.68 -8.24 -3.87
CA MET A 88 -2.41 -8.97 -3.80
C MET A 88 -2.65 -10.44 -3.48
N TYR A 89 -3.43 -10.77 -2.45
CA TYR A 89 -3.82 -12.16 -2.14
C TYR A 89 -4.50 -12.86 -3.33
N ARG A 90 -5.43 -12.18 -4.00
CA ARG A 90 -6.09 -12.71 -5.20
C ARG A 90 -5.12 -12.94 -6.36
N CYS A 91 -4.12 -12.08 -6.52
CA CYS A 91 -3.06 -12.25 -7.51
C CYS A 91 -2.27 -13.54 -7.27
N TYR A 92 -1.85 -13.80 -6.02
CA TYR A 92 -1.12 -15.03 -5.68
C TYR A 92 -1.99 -16.30 -5.69
N THR A 93 -3.30 -16.18 -5.56
CA THR A 93 -4.24 -17.30 -5.72
C THR A 93 -4.77 -17.49 -7.14
N ARG A 94 -4.22 -16.76 -8.14
CA ARG A 94 -4.65 -16.79 -9.56
C ARG A 94 -6.10 -16.36 -9.80
N LYS A 95 -6.68 -15.57 -8.88
CA LYS A 95 -8.04 -15.01 -8.97
C LYS A 95 -8.06 -13.57 -9.47
N SER A 96 -6.90 -12.96 -9.70
CA SER A 96 -6.71 -11.58 -10.17
C SER A 96 -5.39 -11.46 -10.94
N THR A 97 -5.20 -10.37 -11.68
CA THR A 97 -4.00 -10.09 -12.48
C THR A 97 -3.06 -9.12 -11.77
N ILE A 98 -1.78 -9.14 -12.14
CA ILE A 98 -0.77 -8.20 -11.62
C ILE A 98 -1.18 -6.75 -11.91
N ARG A 99 -1.63 -6.46 -13.14
CA ARG A 99 -2.07 -5.12 -13.55
C ARG A 99 -3.19 -4.59 -12.65
N ARG A 100 -4.19 -5.43 -12.35
CA ARG A 100 -5.30 -5.06 -11.46
C ARG A 100 -4.84 -4.80 -10.03
N ALA A 101 -3.94 -5.62 -9.49
CA ALA A 101 -3.36 -5.38 -8.17
C ALA A 101 -2.61 -4.04 -8.12
N LEU A 102 -1.79 -3.73 -9.14
CA LEU A 102 -1.08 -2.45 -9.24
C LEU A 102 -2.01 -1.25 -9.35
N TYR A 103 -3.05 -1.30 -10.19
CA TYR A 103 -4.03 -0.21 -10.29
C TYR A 103 -4.73 0.05 -8.96
N ILE A 104 -5.12 -1.00 -8.25
CA ILE A 104 -5.75 -0.87 -6.93
C ILE A 104 -4.75 -0.34 -5.90
N GLY A 105 -3.48 -0.74 -5.99
CA GLY A 105 -2.41 -0.16 -5.18
C GLY A 105 -2.26 1.35 -5.40
N VAL A 106 -2.24 1.81 -6.65
CA VAL A 106 -2.21 3.25 -6.98
C VAL A 106 -3.43 3.97 -6.43
N ILE A 107 -4.64 3.43 -6.65
CA ILE A 107 -5.89 4.01 -6.12
C ILE A 107 -5.85 4.09 -4.58
N SER A 108 -5.28 3.08 -3.92
CA SER A 108 -5.21 3.03 -2.46
C SER A 108 -4.31 4.08 -1.82
N GLU A 109 -3.38 4.66 -2.58
CA GLU A 109 -2.48 5.74 -2.14
C GLU A 109 -2.91 7.10 -2.70
N LEU A 110 -3.68 7.13 -3.80
CA LEU A 110 -4.05 8.35 -4.52
C LEU A 110 -4.81 9.37 -3.65
N TRP A 111 -5.60 8.90 -2.69
CA TRP A 111 -6.37 9.78 -1.79
C TRP A 111 -5.47 10.72 -0.98
N GLN A 112 -4.25 10.30 -0.62
CA GLN A 112 -3.30 11.14 0.13
C GLN A 112 -2.83 12.33 -0.73
N PHE A 113 -2.66 12.11 -2.04
CA PHE A 113 -2.35 13.20 -2.97
C PHE A 113 -3.52 14.19 -3.08
N SER A 114 -4.76 13.71 -3.05
CA SER A 114 -5.94 14.59 -3.03
C SER A 114 -5.98 15.46 -1.78
N ILE A 115 -5.63 14.90 -0.62
CA ILE A 115 -5.53 15.65 0.64
C ILE A 115 -4.41 16.69 0.58
N MET A 116 -3.21 16.31 0.11
CA MET A 116 -2.11 17.25 -0.08
C MET A 116 -2.51 18.42 -0.97
N MET A 117 -3.18 18.16 -2.10
CA MET A 117 -3.65 19.22 -3.00
C MET A 117 -4.72 20.11 -2.37
N TYR A 118 -5.62 19.53 -1.56
CA TYR A 118 -6.62 20.28 -0.81
C TYR A 118 -5.97 21.22 0.23
N HIS A 119 -5.01 20.73 1.01
CA HIS A 119 -4.27 21.55 1.98
C HIS A 119 -3.45 22.64 1.30
N LEU A 120 -2.82 22.34 0.16
CA LEU A 120 -2.11 23.34 -0.64
C LEU A 120 -3.06 24.46 -1.11
N PHE A 121 -4.24 24.10 -1.62
CA PHE A 121 -5.23 25.07 -2.09
C PHE A 121 -5.76 25.95 -0.96
N ASN A 122 -6.09 25.35 0.19
CA ASN A 122 -6.48 26.10 1.39
C ASN A 122 -5.36 27.04 1.85
N GLY A 123 -4.12 26.58 1.84
CA GLY A 123 -2.98 27.41 2.24
C GLY A 123 -2.77 28.61 1.33
N LEU A 124 -3.02 28.46 0.03
CA LEU A 124 -2.99 29.56 -0.94
C LEU A 124 -4.14 30.55 -0.72
N LEU A 125 -5.35 30.08 -0.40
CA LEU A 125 -6.52 30.92 -0.17
C LEU A 125 -6.44 31.74 1.12
N TYR A 126 -5.98 31.12 2.21
CA TYR A 126 -6.00 31.72 3.55
C TYR A 126 -4.63 32.27 3.98
N GLY A 127 -3.64 32.28 3.08
CA GLY A 127 -2.29 32.80 3.35
C GLY A 127 -1.48 31.96 4.34
N MET A 128 -1.98 30.80 4.76
CA MET A 128 -1.28 29.85 5.61
C MET A 128 -0.73 28.73 4.72
N ILE A 129 0.36 28.98 4.00
CA ILE A 129 1.06 27.94 3.24
C ILE A 129 1.70 26.96 4.23
N GLN A 130 0.91 25.98 4.65
CA GLN A 130 1.40 24.79 5.31
C GLN A 130 1.39 23.70 4.24
N ILE A 131 2.53 23.47 3.60
CA ILE A 131 2.78 22.20 2.92
C ILE A 131 2.94 21.18 4.04
N ALA A 132 1.80 20.79 4.59
CA ALA A 132 1.74 20.01 5.80
C ALA A 132 1.90 18.54 5.43
N ASP A 133 1.16 18.05 4.43
CA ASP A 133 0.99 16.62 4.20
C ASP A 133 1.80 16.10 3.01
N VAL A 134 2.84 15.31 3.29
CA VAL A 134 3.59 14.58 2.25
C VAL A 134 3.06 13.15 2.16
N PRO A 135 2.44 12.74 1.03
CA PRO A 135 2.01 11.36 0.82
C PRO A 135 3.23 10.46 0.62
N ILE A 136 3.26 9.31 1.29
CA ILE A 136 4.33 8.32 1.08
C ILE A 136 3.68 6.99 0.69
N PRO A 137 3.80 6.57 -0.58
CA PRO A 137 3.15 5.36 -1.08
C PRO A 137 3.91 4.08 -0.67
N LEU A 138 4.21 3.93 0.62
CA LEU A 138 5.02 2.84 1.17
C LEU A 138 4.34 1.48 1.00
N LEU A 139 3.00 1.44 1.07
CA LEU A 139 2.28 0.19 0.88
C LEU A 139 2.39 -0.27 -0.58
N LEU A 140 2.22 0.67 -1.54
CA LEU A 140 2.43 0.38 -2.96
C LEU A 140 3.88 -0.06 -3.24
N ILE A 141 4.88 0.66 -2.71
CA ILE A 141 6.30 0.31 -2.87
C ILE A 141 6.56 -1.11 -2.32
N GLY A 142 6.08 -1.42 -1.12
CA GLY A 142 6.19 -2.75 -0.53
C GLY A 142 5.53 -3.83 -1.39
N GLY A 143 4.35 -3.54 -1.94
CA GLY A 143 3.66 -4.44 -2.85
C GLY A 143 4.43 -4.71 -4.15
N VAL A 144 5.01 -3.68 -4.77
CA VAL A 144 5.85 -3.80 -5.97
C VAL A 144 7.11 -4.62 -5.68
N ILE A 145 7.78 -4.36 -4.55
CA ILE A 145 8.95 -5.14 -4.13
C ILE A 145 8.58 -6.63 -3.99
N ILE A 146 7.45 -6.93 -3.36
CA ILE A 146 6.98 -8.32 -3.22
C ILE A 146 6.67 -8.95 -4.58
N LEU A 147 6.01 -8.24 -5.49
CA LEU A 147 5.74 -8.74 -6.84
C LEU A 147 7.03 -9.01 -7.64
N LYS A 148 8.07 -8.21 -7.42
CA LYS A 148 9.37 -8.35 -8.08
C LYS A 148 10.19 -9.50 -7.50
N VAL A 149 10.23 -9.64 -6.17
CA VAL A 149 11.01 -10.67 -5.46
C VAL A 149 10.31 -12.03 -5.49
N VAL A 150 9.01 -12.05 -5.26
CA VAL A 150 8.19 -13.26 -5.24
C VAL A 150 7.21 -13.18 -6.39
N LYS A 151 7.64 -13.57 -7.59
CA LYS A 151 6.76 -13.52 -8.77
C LYS A 151 5.49 -14.36 -8.53
N PRO A 152 4.29 -13.82 -8.82
CA PRO A 152 3.06 -14.59 -8.68
C PRO A 152 3.08 -15.76 -9.67
N PRO A 153 2.47 -16.89 -9.30
CA PRO A 153 2.46 -18.08 -10.13
C PRO A 153 1.73 -17.78 -11.45
N LYS A 154 2.40 -18.00 -12.59
CA LYS A 154 1.78 -17.83 -13.91
C LYS A 154 0.42 -18.55 -13.94
N PRO A 155 -0.64 -17.94 -14.51
CA PRO A 155 -1.88 -18.66 -14.75
C PRO A 155 -1.55 -19.92 -15.57
N LEU A 156 -2.25 -21.03 -15.30
CA LEU A 156 -2.17 -22.18 -16.20
C LEU A 156 -2.73 -21.71 -17.54
N GLU A 157 -1.84 -21.49 -18.52
CA GLU A 157 -2.23 -21.30 -19.91
C GLU A 157 -3.05 -22.52 -20.29
N LEU A 158 -4.37 -22.35 -20.39
CA LEU A 158 -5.28 -23.46 -20.64
C LEU A 158 -5.25 -23.91 -22.10
N TRP A 159 -4.47 -23.23 -22.95
CA TRP A 159 -4.26 -23.50 -24.36
C TRP A 159 -2.85 -23.02 -24.70
N ALA A 160 -1.88 -23.93 -24.68
CA ALA A 160 -0.63 -23.70 -25.39
C ALA A 160 -0.94 -23.87 -26.88
N ASP A 161 -1.47 -22.83 -27.50
CA ASP A 161 -1.33 -22.67 -28.94
C ASP A 161 0.09 -22.16 -29.18
N GLU A 162 0.92 -23.08 -29.65
CA GLU A 162 2.15 -22.75 -30.35
C GLU A 162 1.82 -21.72 -31.44
N ASN A 163 2.67 -20.71 -31.56
CA ASN A 163 2.56 -19.55 -32.46
C ASN A 163 1.74 -18.39 -31.88
N ASN A 164 2.39 -17.54 -31.09
CA ASN A 164 2.65 -16.18 -31.55
C ASN A 164 3.67 -15.46 -30.66
N GLU A 165 4.47 -14.67 -31.35
CA GLU A 165 5.51 -13.79 -30.88
C GLU A 165 5.03 -12.83 -29.76
N SER A 166 5.93 -12.60 -28.81
CA SER A 166 6.10 -11.33 -28.08
C SER A 166 4.85 -10.52 -27.72
N GLU A 167 4.37 -10.61 -26.46
CA GLU A 167 3.64 -9.49 -25.86
C GLU A 167 3.87 -9.35 -24.33
N SER A 168 4.93 -8.58 -24.02
CA SER A 168 4.91 -7.43 -23.10
C SER A 168 4.32 -7.59 -21.69
N THR A 169 4.88 -8.47 -20.86
CA THR A 169 4.72 -8.34 -19.39
C THR A 169 6.00 -8.29 -18.58
N ASP A 170 7.14 -8.67 -19.16
CA ASP A 170 8.44 -8.46 -18.50
C ASP A 170 8.90 -6.98 -18.58
N ASP A 171 8.42 -6.18 -19.55
CA ASP A 171 8.89 -4.79 -19.72
C ASP A 171 8.49 -3.81 -18.60
N PHE A 172 7.44 -4.11 -17.81
CA PHE A 172 6.96 -3.17 -16.79
C PHE A 172 7.73 -3.24 -15.45
N LEU A 173 8.49 -4.31 -15.21
CA LEU A 173 9.28 -4.52 -13.99
C LEU A 173 10.80 -4.52 -14.22
N VAL A 174 11.20 -4.40 -15.50
CA VAL A 174 12.59 -4.42 -15.98
C VAL A 174 13.16 -3.00 -16.17
N GLY A 175 12.34 -1.95 -16.03
CA GLY A 175 12.80 -0.56 -15.94
C GLY A 175 13.67 -0.28 -14.72
#